data_AF-A0A9P5E0V6-F1
#
_entry.id   AF-A0A9P5E0V6-F1
#
_cell.length_a   1.000
_cell.length_b   1.000
_cell.length_c   1.000
_cell.angle_alpha   90.00
_cell.angle_beta   90.00
_cell.angle_gamma   90.00
#
_symmetry.space_group_name_H-M   'P 1'
#
loop_
_entity.id
_entity.type
_entity.pdbx_description
1 polymer ?
#
loop_
_entity_poly.entity_id
_entity_poly.type
_entity_poly.pdbx_seq_one_letter_code
_entity_poly.pdbx_strand_id
1 'polypeptide(L)'
;MTTELGSSPQREATPTLPLSSIPQKRALEDGRHSPVVPSPLNPEVKISDSLTPEDAAQNARSKSARTKKDTLKKREAKGGESARATPDPKPKSKPQNKQSESSPLRYKLGPPKLSDFDPPRGPVMTAHHEVTITNGQTVEFFEASDHVSNKKSFRYTHCIADPLFPSMIYYRGTEPEPYGPHMSFEDSAGHVYFDKSARQVTTDKGFRMARANVAVREGRWYWECKITQGVRPPKDGESKPEGGKHVRMGWARREASLDAPVGFDAYSYGLRDVAGEKVHMSRPKDFFPAGEGIREGDVIGLEIQLPSEHLHRKIMSGQYNPVVDQADEGPGPTAEGHNIVRDRVPIRFKAHTYFEKIEYFPTKELEDLMNPTGAGGGLLEEPGPNHPIPSLRTLPNSCIRVYKNGVLMGTPFENLLGFLPPASRPQTQVGAREGLDDGMLGYYPAVSVFRGGAVEVNFGPDFWYPPPAGVVEDGPDLIRTNNAHSNKVHPVSERYSDQIAEDIIYDIIDEVDFWSQDGGGATDRQGVNDKSEAVAMAPGREEIKEVVQDD
;
A
#
# COMPACT_ATOMS: atom_id res chain seq x y z
N MET A 1 -44.70 46.74 39.63
CA MET A 1 -43.90 46.51 38.40
C MET A 1 -43.75 45.00 38.29
N THR A 2 -44.61 44.32 37.51
CA THR A 2 -44.44 44.04 36.06
C THR A 2 -43.25 43.10 35.81
N THR A 3 -43.34 41.97 35.10
CA THR A 3 -44.37 41.41 34.18
C THR A 3 -44.06 39.91 33.98
N GLU A 4 -45.01 39.00 34.19
CA GLU A 4 -45.73 38.20 33.18
C GLU A 4 -45.14 36.82 32.79
N LEU A 5 -46.06 35.91 32.47
CA LEU A 5 -45.86 34.50 32.08
C LEU A 5 -46.06 34.32 30.58
N GLY A 6 -45.34 33.37 29.99
CA GLY A 6 -45.61 32.83 28.64
C GLY A 6 -44.32 32.54 27.86
N SER A 7 -44.28 31.59 26.91
CA SER A 7 -45.19 30.48 26.60
C SER A 7 -44.41 29.42 25.80
N SER A 8 -44.82 28.15 25.83
CA SER A 8 -44.09 27.06 25.14
C SER A 8 -44.37 27.02 23.63
N PRO A 9 -43.34 26.91 22.76
CA PRO A 9 -43.52 26.71 21.33
C PRO A 9 -44.15 25.35 21.00
N GLN A 10 -44.95 25.31 19.94
CA GLN A 10 -45.74 24.14 19.53
C GLN A 10 -44.93 23.13 18.70
N ARG A 11 -45.40 21.89 18.69
CA ARG A 11 -44.87 20.76 17.93
C ARG A 11 -45.62 20.66 16.60
N GLU A 12 -44.93 20.88 15.47
CA GLU A 12 -45.56 20.71 14.14
C GLU A 12 -45.86 19.25 13.81
N ALA A 13 -46.89 19.05 12.98
CA ALA A 13 -47.46 17.75 12.66
C ALA A 13 -47.06 17.27 11.26
N THR A 14 -46.75 15.97 11.15
CA THR A 14 -46.36 15.30 9.91
C THR A 14 -47.56 15.13 8.96
N PRO A 15 -47.48 15.56 7.68
CA PRO A 15 -48.50 15.22 6.69
C PRO A 15 -48.39 13.76 6.24
N THR A 16 -49.50 13.14 5.84
CA THR A 16 -49.60 11.68 5.60
C THR A 16 -50.32 11.34 4.28
N LEU A 17 -49.94 10.20 3.68
CA LEU A 17 -50.62 9.43 2.60
C LEU A 17 -50.49 9.94 1.14
N PRO A 18 -50.72 9.09 0.10
CA PRO A 18 -51.02 7.64 0.09
C PRO A 18 -50.08 6.76 -0.80
N LEU A 19 -50.22 5.43 -0.72
CA LEU A 19 -49.69 4.48 -1.72
C LEU A 19 -50.57 4.47 -2.99
N SER A 20 -49.94 4.52 -4.18
CA SER A 20 -50.24 3.61 -5.32
C SER A 20 -49.55 4.03 -6.62
N SER A 21 -48.78 3.14 -7.26
CA SER A 21 -48.84 2.84 -8.72
C SER A 21 -47.76 1.84 -9.14
N ILE A 22 -48.19 0.65 -9.53
CA ILE A 22 -47.40 -0.37 -10.24
C ILE A 22 -47.70 -0.24 -11.73
N PRO A 23 -46.70 -0.41 -12.62
CA PRO A 23 -46.96 -0.96 -13.95
C PRO A 23 -46.55 -2.44 -14.06
N GLN A 24 -47.44 -3.28 -14.56
CA GLN A 24 -47.23 -4.73 -14.74
C GLN A 24 -46.63 -5.08 -16.11
N LYS A 25 -46.05 -6.30 -16.21
CA LYS A 25 -45.71 -6.96 -17.47
C LYS A 25 -46.93 -7.21 -18.37
N ARG A 26 -46.77 -7.06 -19.69
CA ARG A 26 -46.83 -8.11 -20.74
C ARG A 26 -46.64 -7.45 -22.13
N ALA A 27 -46.09 -8.10 -23.14
CA ALA A 27 -46.52 -9.41 -23.67
C ALA A 27 -45.39 -10.41 -24.02
N LEU A 28 -45.77 -11.70 -24.01
CA LEU A 28 -45.19 -12.76 -24.85
C LEU A 28 -45.71 -12.57 -26.30
N GLU A 29 -45.34 -13.27 -27.36
CA GLU A 29 -44.83 -14.63 -27.62
C GLU A 29 -44.13 -14.51 -29.01
N ASP A 30 -43.02 -15.17 -29.35
CA ASP A 30 -42.83 -16.55 -29.81
C ASP A 30 -41.31 -16.63 -30.18
N GLY A 31 -40.59 -17.74 -30.17
CA GLY A 31 -40.92 -19.15 -29.96
C GLY A 31 -39.84 -20.01 -30.62
N ARG A 32 -39.45 -21.12 -29.94
CA ARG A 32 -38.49 -22.20 -30.32
C ARG A 32 -37.11 -22.17 -29.66
N HIS A 33 -37.00 -22.93 -28.58
CA HIS A 33 -35.76 -23.56 -28.13
C HIS A 33 -35.27 -24.64 -29.12
N SER A 34 -33.97 -24.80 -29.27
CA SER A 34 -33.25 -26.08 -29.45
C SER A 34 -31.76 -25.90 -29.08
N PRO A 35 -31.01 -26.93 -28.61
CA PRO A 35 -29.87 -26.73 -27.71
C PRO A 35 -28.46 -27.04 -28.28
N VAL A 36 -27.45 -26.52 -27.57
CA VAL A 36 -26.17 -27.15 -27.17
C VAL A 36 -25.46 -28.12 -28.16
N VAL A 37 -24.40 -27.62 -28.82
CA VAL A 37 -23.03 -28.21 -29.03
C VAL A 37 -22.88 -29.66 -29.58
N PRO A 38 -21.93 -29.96 -30.51
CA PRO A 38 -21.43 -29.25 -31.69
C PRO A 38 -21.48 -30.17 -32.96
N SER A 39 -20.78 -29.83 -34.05
CA SER A 39 -20.24 -30.86 -34.96
C SER A 39 -18.96 -30.42 -35.67
N PRO A 40 -17.88 -31.22 -35.62
CA PRO A 40 -16.66 -30.99 -36.39
C PRO A 40 -16.70 -31.75 -37.73
N LEU A 41 -16.31 -31.10 -38.84
CA LEU A 41 -15.62 -31.75 -39.98
C LEU A 41 -15.25 -30.75 -41.09
N ASN A 42 -13.97 -30.79 -41.46
CA ASN A 42 -13.36 -30.30 -42.71
C ASN A 42 -13.17 -28.78 -42.93
N PRO A 43 -12.18 -28.39 -43.79
CA PRO A 43 -11.15 -27.46 -43.33
C PRO A 43 -10.88 -26.28 -44.29
N GLU A 44 -9.87 -25.48 -43.93
CA GLU A 44 -9.12 -24.53 -44.78
C GLU A 44 -9.81 -23.94 -46.03
N VAL A 45 -10.28 -22.68 -45.92
CA VAL A 45 -10.19 -21.73 -47.03
C VAL A 45 -9.73 -20.37 -46.51
N LYS A 46 -8.48 -20.00 -46.82
CA LYS A 46 -8.12 -18.58 -47.03
C LYS A 46 -8.31 -18.28 -48.51
N ILE A 47 -8.77 -17.07 -48.86
CA ILE A 47 -8.08 -16.12 -49.77
C ILE A 47 -9.02 -14.96 -50.23
N SER A 48 -8.47 -13.75 -50.12
CA SER A 48 -8.70 -12.49 -50.87
C SER A 48 -10.10 -11.85 -51.03
N ASP A 49 -10.11 -10.57 -50.64
CA ASP A 49 -10.46 -9.39 -51.45
C ASP A 49 -11.89 -9.10 -51.92
N SER A 50 -12.35 -7.95 -51.40
CA SER A 50 -13.11 -6.90 -52.08
C SER A 50 -14.58 -7.19 -52.45
N LEU A 51 -15.46 -6.30 -51.99
CA LEU A 51 -16.25 -5.39 -52.86
C LEU A 51 -17.11 -4.44 -52.00
N THR A 52 -16.77 -3.14 -52.08
CA THR A 52 -17.68 -2.01 -51.83
C THR A 52 -18.70 -1.92 -52.98
N PRO A 53 -19.92 -1.35 -52.84
CA PRO A 53 -20.04 0.14 -52.80
C PRO A 53 -21.27 0.76 -52.07
N GLU A 54 -21.22 2.10 -51.97
CA GLU A 54 -22.35 3.07 -52.01
C GLU A 54 -23.37 3.14 -50.83
N ASP A 55 -23.88 4.31 -50.40
CA ASP A 55 -23.44 5.72 -50.55
C ASP A 55 -24.18 6.64 -49.54
N ALA A 56 -23.88 7.95 -49.60
CA ALA A 56 -24.69 9.13 -49.22
C ALA A 56 -24.36 9.89 -47.91
N ALA A 57 -23.59 10.99 -48.03
CA ALA A 57 -24.02 12.38 -47.71
C ALA A 57 -22.81 13.34 -47.62
N GLN A 58 -22.97 14.60 -48.05
CA GLN A 58 -21.86 15.52 -48.41
C GLN A 58 -21.73 16.75 -47.49
N ASN A 59 -20.48 17.23 -47.30
CA ASN A 59 -20.00 18.62 -47.48
C ASN A 59 -18.59 18.75 -46.83
N ALA A 60 -17.47 18.92 -47.55
CA ALA A 60 -17.01 20.09 -48.34
C ALA A 60 -16.78 21.34 -47.46
N ARG A 61 -15.61 22.02 -47.44
CA ARG A 61 -14.38 22.05 -48.28
C ARG A 61 -13.14 22.13 -47.34
N SER A 62 -11.84 22.18 -47.69
CA SER A 62 -11.08 22.60 -48.90
C SER A 62 -9.77 21.79 -49.07
N LYS A 63 -8.66 22.37 -49.59
CA LYS A 63 -7.34 21.72 -49.84
C LYS A 63 -6.18 22.74 -49.64
N SER A 64 -4.93 22.34 -49.38
CA SER A 64 -3.91 21.93 -50.38
C SER A 64 -2.72 21.26 -49.65
N ALA A 65 -2.19 20.09 -50.06
CA ALA A 65 -1.34 19.80 -51.24
C ALA A 65 -0.03 20.63 -51.24
N ARG A 66 1.19 20.07 -51.34
CA ARG A 66 1.63 19.04 -52.29
C ARG A 66 2.93 18.32 -51.87
N THR A 67 3.11 17.10 -52.36
CA THR A 67 4.28 16.20 -52.21
C THR A 67 5.52 16.59 -53.05
N LYS A 68 6.73 16.22 -52.61
CA LYS A 68 7.55 15.16 -53.27
C LYS A 68 8.85 14.78 -52.53
N LYS A 69 9.26 13.53 -52.79
CA LYS A 69 10.52 12.85 -52.43
C LYS A 69 11.38 12.69 -53.71
N ASP A 70 12.64 12.25 -53.53
CA ASP A 70 13.63 11.71 -54.53
C ASP A 70 14.85 12.61 -54.78
N THR A 71 16.09 12.13 -55.06
CA THR A 71 16.81 10.83 -54.91
C THR A 71 18.34 11.08 -55.01
N LEU A 72 19.19 10.11 -54.65
CA LEU A 72 20.65 10.15 -54.91
C LEU A 72 21.01 10.00 -56.41
N LYS A 73 22.09 10.68 -56.88
CA LYS A 73 23.17 10.08 -57.70
C LYS A 73 24.42 10.96 -57.97
N LYS A 74 25.54 10.58 -57.34
CA LYS A 74 26.96 10.50 -57.78
C LYS A 74 27.39 11.10 -59.16
N ARG A 75 28.45 11.96 -59.16
CA ARG A 75 29.70 11.78 -59.96
C ARG A 75 30.87 12.69 -59.50
N GLU A 76 32.12 12.29 -59.78
CA GLU A 76 33.39 12.89 -59.31
C GLU A 76 33.99 14.00 -60.19
N ALA A 77 34.98 14.78 -59.70
CA ALA A 77 36.40 14.71 -60.15
C ALA A 77 37.34 15.86 -59.64
N LYS A 78 38.62 15.51 -59.33
CA LYS A 78 39.86 16.33 -59.13
C LYS A 78 39.90 17.32 -57.93
N GLY A 79 41.03 17.51 -57.21
CA GLY A 79 42.35 16.83 -57.21
C GLY A 79 43.43 17.61 -56.40
N GLY A 80 44.44 16.93 -55.84
CA GLY A 80 45.56 17.51 -55.05
C GLY A 80 45.19 17.88 -53.59
N GLU A 81 46.06 17.82 -52.57
CA GLU A 81 47.50 17.46 -52.47
C GLU A 81 47.79 16.69 -51.16
N SER A 82 49.03 16.22 -50.97
CA SER A 82 49.47 15.42 -49.82
C SER A 82 49.83 16.28 -48.60
N ALA A 83 49.17 16.03 -47.45
CA ALA A 83 49.69 16.40 -46.12
C ALA A 83 49.53 15.23 -45.13
N ARG A 84 50.66 14.73 -44.62
CA ARG A 84 50.73 13.62 -43.66
C ARG A 84 50.58 14.17 -42.24
N ALA A 85 49.36 14.15 -41.68
CA ALA A 85 49.10 14.47 -40.28
C ALA A 85 48.70 13.20 -39.52
N THR A 86 49.52 12.78 -38.57
CA THR A 86 49.12 11.84 -37.51
C THR A 86 48.02 12.48 -36.67
N PRO A 87 46.89 11.82 -36.42
CA PRO A 87 45.90 12.32 -35.48
C PRO A 87 46.46 12.17 -34.05
N ASP A 88 46.59 13.27 -33.32
CA ASP A 88 46.84 13.22 -31.89
C ASP A 88 45.77 12.38 -31.19
N PRO A 89 46.14 11.57 -30.17
CA PRO A 89 45.16 10.82 -29.41
C PRO A 89 44.25 11.82 -28.68
N LYS A 90 42.98 11.89 -29.12
CA LYS A 90 41.94 12.60 -28.37
C LYS A 90 42.04 12.17 -26.91
N PRO A 91 42.06 13.11 -25.93
CA PRO A 91 41.99 12.72 -24.53
C PRO A 91 40.76 11.83 -24.38
N LYS A 92 40.94 10.65 -23.79
CA LYS A 92 39.82 9.76 -23.49
C LYS A 92 38.78 10.61 -22.76
N SER A 93 37.57 10.67 -23.32
CA SER A 93 36.43 11.21 -22.58
C SER A 93 36.45 10.57 -21.20
N LYS A 94 36.39 11.39 -20.15
CA LYS A 94 36.23 10.88 -18.78
C LYS A 94 35.13 9.80 -18.83
N PRO A 95 35.28 8.65 -18.14
CA PRO A 95 34.17 7.72 -18.04
C PRO A 95 32.98 8.54 -17.52
N GLN A 96 31.92 8.64 -18.33
CA GLN A 96 30.63 9.01 -17.78
C GLN A 96 30.32 7.87 -16.82
N ASN A 97 30.46 8.12 -15.52
CA ASN A 97 30.01 7.18 -14.50
C ASN A 97 28.54 6.95 -14.81
N LYS A 98 28.23 5.75 -15.30
CA LYS A 98 26.84 5.31 -15.37
C LYS A 98 26.34 5.35 -13.93
N GLN A 99 25.26 6.08 -13.70
CA GLN A 99 24.53 6.05 -12.45
C GLN A 99 24.37 4.59 -12.04
N SER A 100 24.76 4.24 -10.80
CA SER A 100 24.46 2.91 -10.31
C SER A 100 22.95 2.80 -10.18
N GLU A 101 22.35 1.79 -10.79
CA GLU A 101 20.91 1.51 -10.63
C GLU A 101 20.57 1.24 -9.15
N SER A 102 21.57 0.88 -8.33
CA SER A 102 21.49 0.58 -6.90
C SER A 102 21.52 1.80 -5.96
N SER A 103 21.88 3.01 -6.42
CA SER A 103 22.09 4.18 -5.53
C SER A 103 20.84 5.06 -5.44
N PRO A 104 20.56 5.73 -4.29
CA PRO A 104 19.50 6.72 -4.16
C PRO A 104 19.71 7.97 -5.03
N LEU A 105 18.62 8.69 -5.35
CA LEU A 105 18.68 9.98 -6.01
C LEU A 105 19.12 11.09 -5.06
N ARG A 106 20.13 11.88 -5.45
CA ARG A 106 20.48 13.12 -4.75
C ARG A 106 19.68 14.30 -5.31
N TYR A 107 19.17 15.13 -4.41
CA TYR A 107 18.47 16.38 -4.73
C TYR A 107 19.39 17.58 -4.51
N LYS A 108 19.22 18.69 -5.23
CA LYS A 108 19.96 19.94 -5.00
C LYS A 108 19.12 20.83 -4.11
N LEU A 109 19.58 21.07 -2.88
CA LEU A 109 18.84 21.84 -1.86
C LEU A 109 19.79 22.80 -1.15
N GLY A 110 19.25 23.96 -0.77
CA GLY A 110 19.91 24.91 0.11
C GLY A 110 20.11 24.37 1.54
N PRO A 111 20.89 25.07 2.37
CA PRO A 111 21.21 24.63 3.73
C PRO A 111 19.94 24.54 4.61
N PRO A 112 19.93 23.65 5.64
CA PRO A 112 18.83 23.57 6.59
C PRO A 112 18.54 24.88 7.32
N LYS A 113 17.26 25.13 7.61
CA LYS A 113 16.83 26.20 8.53
C LYS A 113 17.15 25.76 9.96
N LEU A 114 17.35 26.71 10.89
CA LEU A 114 17.61 26.39 12.30
C LEU A 114 16.51 25.53 12.95
N SER A 115 15.26 25.74 12.54
CA SER A 115 14.10 24.94 12.98
C SER A 115 14.11 23.49 12.50
N ASP A 116 14.90 23.15 11.49
CA ASP A 116 14.93 21.79 10.95
C ASP A 116 15.74 20.83 11.84
N PHE A 117 16.50 21.38 12.81
CA PHE A 117 17.23 20.63 13.84
C PHE A 117 16.38 20.38 15.10
N ASP A 118 15.19 20.97 15.19
CA ASP A 118 14.26 20.72 16.29
C ASP A 118 13.55 19.37 16.07
N PRO A 119 13.42 18.50 17.09
CA PRO A 119 12.70 17.24 16.95
C PRO A 119 11.23 17.44 16.51
N PRO A 120 10.68 16.57 15.64
CA PRO A 120 9.27 16.64 15.28
C PRO A 120 8.41 16.38 16.52
N ARG A 121 7.24 17.03 16.55
CA ARG A 121 6.24 16.79 17.59
C ARG A 121 5.17 15.86 17.04
N GLY A 122 4.49 15.14 17.94
CA GLY A 122 3.26 14.43 17.58
C GLY A 122 2.18 15.38 17.05
N PRO A 123 1.13 14.85 16.40
CA PRO A 123 0.05 15.66 15.86
C PRO A 123 -0.69 16.43 16.95
N VAL A 124 -1.29 17.55 16.57
CA VAL A 124 -2.16 18.31 17.47
C VAL A 124 -3.50 17.58 17.59
N MET A 125 -3.75 17.05 18.80
CA MET A 125 -4.95 16.29 19.14
C MET A 125 -6.08 17.20 19.62
N THR A 126 -7.07 17.45 18.77
CA THR A 126 -8.26 18.26 19.12
C THR A 126 -9.39 17.34 19.58
N ALA A 127 -9.92 17.56 20.79
CA ALA A 127 -10.98 16.70 21.35
C ALA A 127 -12.26 16.77 20.48
N HIS A 128 -12.77 15.60 20.06
CA HIS A 128 -13.93 15.51 19.17
C HIS A 128 -15.16 14.95 19.91
N HIS A 129 -15.03 13.80 20.57
CA HIS A 129 -16.14 13.18 21.31
C HIS A 129 -15.66 12.15 22.34
N GLU A 130 -16.54 11.78 23.25
CA GLU A 130 -16.31 10.72 24.25
C GLU A 130 -17.23 9.53 23.99
N VAL A 131 -16.73 8.33 24.32
CA VAL A 131 -17.50 7.08 24.27
C VAL A 131 -17.28 6.28 25.55
N THR A 132 -18.35 5.92 26.24
CA THR A 132 -18.30 4.95 27.34
C THR A 132 -18.25 3.53 26.76
N ILE A 133 -17.17 2.81 27.04
CA ILE A 133 -16.99 1.41 26.66
C ILE A 133 -17.58 0.48 27.73
N THR A 134 -17.73 -0.81 27.42
CA THR A 134 -18.56 -1.78 28.17
C THR A 134 -18.14 -2.00 29.63
N ASN A 135 -16.90 -1.67 30.01
CA ASN A 135 -16.39 -1.73 31.39
C ASN A 135 -16.71 -0.46 32.22
N GLY A 136 -17.43 0.52 31.66
CA GLY A 136 -17.75 1.80 32.31
C GLY A 136 -16.64 2.86 32.20
N GLN A 137 -15.52 2.56 31.56
CA GLN A 137 -14.47 3.53 31.25
C GLN A 137 -14.91 4.44 30.10
N THR A 138 -14.59 5.73 30.19
CA THR A 138 -14.75 6.67 29.08
C THR A 138 -13.46 6.76 28.28
N VAL A 139 -13.59 6.74 26.95
CA VAL A 139 -12.52 6.99 25.99
C VAL A 139 -12.80 8.31 25.30
N GLU A 140 -11.87 9.26 25.41
CA GLU A 140 -11.83 10.50 24.62
C GLU A 140 -11.24 10.20 23.25
N PHE A 141 -11.93 10.59 22.18
CA PHE A 141 -11.46 10.54 20.80
C PHE A 141 -11.16 11.94 20.26
N PHE A 142 -10.07 12.02 19.50
CA PHE A 142 -9.45 13.24 19.01
C PHE A 142 -9.37 13.23 17.48
N GLU A 143 -9.49 14.41 16.89
CA GLU A 143 -9.08 14.68 15.53
C GLU A 143 -7.59 15.08 15.54
N ALA A 144 -6.77 14.30 14.83
CA ALA A 144 -5.34 14.54 14.70
C ALA A 144 -5.09 15.56 13.58
N SER A 145 -4.34 16.61 13.89
CA SER A 145 -4.00 17.71 12.97
C SER A 145 -2.51 18.01 13.00
N ASP A 146 -2.03 18.95 12.18
CA ASP A 146 -0.61 19.34 12.05
C ASP A 146 0.37 18.22 11.59
N HIS A 147 -0.17 17.12 11.06
CA HIS A 147 0.55 16.09 10.31
C HIS A 147 0.23 16.16 8.81
N VAL A 148 1.04 15.52 7.95
CA VAL A 148 0.75 15.38 6.51
C VAL A 148 0.17 14.00 6.23
N SER A 149 -1.06 13.93 5.73
CA SER A 149 -1.68 12.66 5.35
C SER A 149 -1.06 12.12 4.05
N ASN A 150 -0.83 10.82 3.97
CA ASN A 150 -0.40 10.14 2.75
C ASN A 150 -1.43 10.38 1.65
N LYS A 151 -0.97 10.83 0.48
CA LYS A 151 -1.81 11.06 -0.70
C LYS A 151 -1.51 9.99 -1.73
N LYS A 152 -2.44 9.73 -2.64
CA LYS A 152 -2.33 8.66 -3.67
C LYS A 152 -1.08 8.68 -4.56
N SER A 153 -0.27 9.74 -4.48
CA SER A 153 1.00 9.91 -5.21
C SER A 153 2.25 9.97 -4.32
N PHE A 154 2.09 10.23 -3.01
CA PHE A 154 3.22 10.47 -2.10
C PHE A 154 2.95 9.97 -0.68
N ARG A 155 3.96 9.31 -0.10
CA ARG A 155 4.09 9.06 1.34
C ARG A 155 4.89 10.18 1.99
N TYR A 156 4.52 10.48 3.23
CA TYR A 156 5.28 11.33 4.13
C TYR A 156 5.79 10.52 5.34
N THR A 157 7.06 10.70 5.69
CA THR A 157 7.68 10.16 6.92
C THR A 157 8.51 11.28 7.54
N HIS A 158 8.51 11.45 8.86
CA HIS A 158 9.24 12.56 9.49
C HIS A 158 10.75 12.47 9.22
N CYS A 159 11.40 13.63 9.11
CA CYS A 159 12.84 13.74 8.98
C CYS A 159 13.36 14.87 9.88
N ILE A 160 14.67 14.88 10.15
CA ILE A 160 15.34 15.89 10.98
C ILE A 160 16.70 16.23 10.36
N ALA A 161 17.13 17.48 10.50
CA ALA A 161 18.48 17.89 10.15
C ALA A 161 19.47 17.43 11.23
N ASP A 162 20.55 16.79 10.81
CA ASP A 162 21.59 16.20 11.64
C ASP A 162 22.98 16.53 11.03
N PRO A 163 23.85 17.27 11.75
CA PRO A 163 25.18 17.63 11.28
C PRO A 163 26.11 16.43 11.00
N LEU A 164 25.77 15.23 11.46
CA LEU A 164 26.55 14.00 11.24
C LEU A 164 26.36 13.40 9.84
N PHE A 165 25.40 13.92 9.06
CA PHE A 165 24.96 13.38 7.77
C PHE A 165 25.17 14.38 6.60
N PRO A 166 26.38 14.94 6.40
CA PRO A 166 26.61 16.03 5.45
C PRO A 166 26.43 15.64 3.97
N SER A 167 26.67 14.38 3.59
CA SER A 167 26.64 13.94 2.18
C SER A 167 25.22 13.66 1.69
N MET A 168 24.30 13.29 2.59
CA MET A 168 22.85 13.25 2.36
C MET A 168 22.15 14.59 2.63
N ILE A 169 22.90 15.71 2.64
CA ILE A 169 22.38 17.08 2.79
C ILE A 169 21.73 17.30 4.17
N TYR A 170 22.30 16.67 5.20
CA TYR A 170 21.92 16.76 6.62
C TYR A 170 20.58 16.13 7.02
N TYR A 171 19.68 15.74 6.12
CA TYR A 171 18.39 15.18 6.55
C TYR A 171 18.46 13.66 6.70
N ARG A 172 18.03 13.16 7.87
CA ARG A 172 17.85 11.72 8.13
C ARG A 172 16.47 11.40 8.71
N GLY A 173 16.13 10.12 8.82
CA GLY A 173 14.86 9.66 9.39
C GLY A 173 14.75 9.95 10.89
N THR A 174 13.52 10.13 11.35
CA THR A 174 13.20 10.22 12.78
C THR A 174 11.72 9.87 13.01
N GLU A 175 11.40 9.41 14.22
CA GLU A 175 10.03 9.11 14.65
C GLU A 175 9.45 10.29 15.46
N PRO A 176 8.15 10.62 15.30
CA PRO A 176 7.41 11.55 16.17
C PRO A 176 6.79 10.83 17.37
N GLU A 177 6.18 11.59 18.28
CA GLU A 177 5.28 11.04 19.30
C GLU A 177 3.90 10.64 18.70
N PRO A 178 3.24 9.57 19.20
CA PRO A 178 3.64 8.72 20.31
C PRO A 178 4.64 7.63 19.90
N TYR A 179 5.71 7.47 20.67
CA TYR A 179 6.72 6.44 20.41
C TYR A 179 6.16 5.04 20.66
N GLY A 180 6.36 4.14 19.69
CA GLY A 180 5.90 2.75 19.73
C GLY A 180 5.00 2.37 18.55
N PRO A 181 4.57 1.10 18.49
CA PRO A 181 3.64 0.63 17.48
C PRO A 181 2.23 1.21 17.74
N HIS A 182 1.68 1.94 16.78
CA HIS A 182 0.38 2.61 16.84
C HIS A 182 -0.27 2.68 15.45
N MET A 183 -1.53 3.09 15.36
CA MET A 183 -2.19 3.39 14.08
C MET A 183 -1.69 4.72 13.54
N SER A 184 -1.01 4.72 12.37
CA SER A 184 -0.36 5.91 11.82
C SER A 184 -1.39 6.98 11.46
N PHE A 185 -1.09 8.23 11.82
CA PHE A 185 -1.89 9.40 11.43
C PHE A 185 -1.77 9.66 9.93
N GLU A 186 -0.53 9.58 9.42
CA GLU A 186 -0.19 9.77 8.02
C GLU A 186 -0.82 8.68 7.14
N ASP A 187 -0.91 7.43 7.60
CA ASP A 187 -1.44 6.28 6.86
C ASP A 187 -2.88 5.88 7.29
N SER A 188 -3.71 6.89 7.56
CA SER A 188 -5.14 6.76 7.87
C SER A 188 -6.01 7.61 6.96
N ALA A 189 -7.26 7.20 6.75
CA ALA A 189 -8.24 7.99 6.01
C ALA A 189 -8.72 9.22 6.80
N GLY A 190 -9.17 10.26 6.09
CA GLY A 190 -9.77 11.44 6.72
C GLY A 190 -10.99 11.09 7.58
N HIS A 191 -11.19 11.81 8.69
CA HIS A 191 -12.19 11.52 9.73
C HIS A 191 -12.06 10.11 10.37
N VAL A 192 -10.85 9.55 10.43
CA VAL A 192 -10.50 8.60 11.51
C VAL A 192 -10.15 9.44 12.74
N TYR A 193 -10.73 9.06 13.88
CA TYR A 193 -10.48 9.70 15.17
C TYR A 193 -9.75 8.73 16.10
N PHE A 194 -8.80 9.24 16.86
CA PHE A 194 -7.83 8.46 17.65
C PHE A 194 -7.98 8.76 19.14
N ASP A 195 -7.62 7.83 20.03
CA ASP A 195 -7.25 8.23 21.39
C ASP A 195 -5.84 8.88 21.42
N LYS A 196 -5.42 9.40 22.58
CA LYS A 196 -4.10 10.04 22.73
C LYS A 196 -2.91 9.11 22.41
N SER A 197 -3.08 7.79 22.52
CA SER A 197 -2.03 6.81 22.18
C SER A 197 -2.09 6.29 20.73
N ALA A 198 -3.09 6.71 19.95
CA ALA A 198 -3.39 6.17 18.62
C ALA A 198 -3.51 4.63 18.57
N ARG A 199 -4.00 4.04 19.66
CA ARG A 199 -4.32 2.61 19.78
C ARG A 199 -5.80 2.33 19.82
N GLN A 200 -6.65 3.32 20.02
CA GLN A 200 -8.08 3.23 19.74
C GLN A 200 -8.43 4.08 18.54
N VAL A 201 -9.24 3.53 17.63
CA VAL A 201 -9.71 4.26 16.45
C VAL A 201 -11.22 4.11 16.26
N THR A 202 -11.85 5.17 15.75
CA THR A 202 -13.28 5.25 15.43
C THR A 202 -13.52 6.20 14.25
N THR A 203 -14.74 6.26 13.73
CA THR A 203 -15.20 7.27 12.77
C THR A 203 -16.68 7.53 12.96
N ASP A 204 -17.18 8.74 12.69
CA ASP A 204 -18.62 9.00 12.59
C ASP A 204 -19.16 8.85 11.15
N LYS A 205 -18.26 8.69 10.16
CA LYS A 205 -18.60 8.63 8.73
C LYS A 205 -18.87 7.19 8.25
N GLY A 206 -18.81 6.99 6.93
CA GLY A 206 -18.82 5.66 6.30
C GLY A 206 -17.54 4.86 6.61
N PHE A 207 -17.23 3.84 5.81
CA PHE A 207 -16.03 3.04 6.07
C PHE A 207 -14.77 3.88 5.89
N ARG A 208 -13.87 3.76 6.87
CA ARG A 208 -12.54 4.39 6.88
C ARG A 208 -11.53 3.41 7.44
N MET A 209 -10.38 3.28 6.79
CA MET A 209 -9.29 2.42 7.21
C MET A 209 -8.14 3.22 7.83
N ALA A 210 -7.51 2.62 8.83
CA ALA A 210 -6.24 3.01 9.40
C ALA A 210 -5.27 1.83 9.31
N ARG A 211 -4.00 2.09 8.99
CA ARG A 211 -2.90 1.12 9.05
C ARG A 211 -1.95 1.44 10.21
N ALA A 212 -1.31 0.42 10.75
CA ALA A 212 -0.24 0.62 11.73
C ALA A 212 0.99 1.28 11.11
N ASN A 213 1.82 1.93 11.93
CA ASN A 213 3.11 2.49 11.51
C ASN A 213 4.19 1.43 11.18
N VAL A 214 3.90 0.14 11.37
CA VAL A 214 4.83 -0.99 11.20
C VAL A 214 4.35 -2.00 10.16
N ALA A 215 5.26 -2.42 9.28
CA ALA A 215 4.99 -3.42 8.22
C ALA A 215 5.76 -4.72 8.47
N VAL A 216 5.12 -5.88 8.28
CA VAL A 216 5.80 -7.19 8.31
C VAL A 216 6.15 -7.66 6.90
N ARG A 217 7.34 -8.27 6.76
CA ARG A 217 7.97 -8.58 5.46
C ARG A 217 8.26 -10.08 5.24
N GLU A 218 8.62 -10.78 6.30
CA GLU A 218 8.89 -12.22 6.32
C GLU A 218 8.58 -12.79 7.71
N GLY A 219 8.55 -14.12 7.86
CA GLY A 219 8.39 -14.77 9.17
C GLY A 219 6.95 -14.76 9.72
N ARG A 220 6.80 -14.96 11.03
CA ARG A 220 5.51 -15.13 11.70
C ARG A 220 5.25 -14.04 12.74
N TRP A 221 4.12 -13.34 12.60
CA TRP A 221 3.79 -12.17 13.41
C TRP A 221 2.35 -12.21 13.92
N TYR A 222 2.09 -11.66 15.11
CA TYR A 222 0.78 -11.62 15.74
C TYR A 222 0.45 -10.25 16.35
N TRP A 223 -0.80 -9.83 16.21
CA TRP A 223 -1.39 -8.68 16.89
C TRP A 223 -2.87 -8.94 17.21
N GLU A 224 -3.45 -8.14 18.09
CA GLU A 224 -4.85 -8.25 18.51
C GLU A 224 -5.65 -6.96 18.28
N CYS A 225 -6.93 -7.14 18.02
CA CYS A 225 -7.92 -6.10 17.83
C CYS A 225 -9.14 -6.39 18.71
N LYS A 226 -9.38 -5.56 19.72
CA LYS A 226 -10.54 -5.62 20.62
C LYS A 226 -11.64 -4.70 20.11
N ILE A 227 -12.87 -5.20 20.01
CA ILE A 227 -13.99 -4.43 19.50
C ILE A 227 -14.62 -3.65 20.66
N THR A 228 -14.28 -2.37 20.78
CA THR A 228 -14.76 -1.50 21.88
C THR A 228 -16.13 -0.92 21.63
N GLN A 229 -16.55 -0.80 20.36
CA GLN A 229 -17.92 -0.52 19.95
C GLN A 229 -18.26 -1.28 18.66
N GLY A 230 -19.34 -2.05 18.65
CA GLY A 230 -19.70 -2.86 17.48
C GLY A 230 -21.10 -3.46 17.58
N VAL A 231 -21.30 -4.60 16.92
CA VAL A 231 -22.56 -5.35 16.98
C VAL A 231 -22.78 -5.89 18.40
N ARG A 232 -23.96 -5.61 18.96
CA ARG A 232 -24.39 -6.07 20.28
C ARG A 232 -25.47 -7.14 20.16
N PRO A 233 -25.63 -8.05 21.15
CA PRO A 233 -26.75 -8.97 21.17
C PRO A 233 -28.11 -8.22 21.10
N PRO A 234 -29.19 -8.87 20.64
CA PRO A 234 -30.52 -8.28 20.69
C PRO A 234 -30.91 -7.87 22.11
N LYS A 235 -31.66 -6.77 22.25
CA LYS A 235 -32.30 -6.41 23.53
C LYS A 235 -33.46 -7.36 23.82
N ASP A 236 -33.84 -7.47 25.09
CA ASP A 236 -34.94 -8.34 25.52
C ASP A 236 -36.23 -8.06 24.72
N GLY A 237 -36.69 -9.07 23.98
CA GLY A 237 -37.87 -8.99 23.10
C GLY A 237 -37.58 -8.68 21.62
N GLU A 238 -36.34 -8.35 21.25
CA GLU A 238 -35.93 -8.17 19.86
C GLU A 238 -35.26 -9.43 19.28
N SER A 239 -35.44 -9.66 17.97
CA SER A 239 -34.87 -10.82 17.25
C SER A 239 -33.60 -10.48 16.44
N LYS A 240 -33.21 -9.19 16.40
CA LYS A 240 -32.06 -8.71 15.63
C LYS A 240 -31.02 -8.09 16.55
N PRO A 241 -29.71 -8.31 16.31
CA PRO A 241 -28.64 -7.61 17.00
C PRO A 241 -28.79 -6.08 16.92
N GLU A 242 -28.45 -5.37 17.99
CA GLU A 242 -28.29 -3.91 17.94
C GLU A 242 -27.01 -3.62 17.15
N GLY A 243 -27.16 -3.00 15.98
CA GLY A 243 -26.09 -2.79 15.00
C GLY A 243 -26.04 -1.36 14.46
N GLY A 244 -25.42 -1.17 13.29
CA GLY A 244 -25.22 0.14 12.67
C GLY A 244 -23.83 0.74 12.95
N LYS A 245 -23.17 0.28 14.02
CA LYS A 245 -21.74 0.41 14.29
C LYS A 245 -21.03 -0.82 13.74
N HIS A 246 -20.08 -0.66 12.83
CA HIS A 246 -19.41 -1.79 12.19
C HIS A 246 -17.90 -1.65 12.16
N VAL A 247 -17.22 -2.79 12.21
CA VAL A 247 -15.76 -2.87 12.15
C VAL A 247 -15.29 -3.98 11.22
N ARG A 248 -14.09 -3.82 10.66
CA ARG A 248 -13.30 -4.86 10.01
C ARG A 248 -11.86 -4.79 10.50
N MET A 249 -11.18 -5.92 10.50
CA MET A 249 -9.77 -6.05 10.90
C MET A 249 -9.06 -7.06 10.01
N GLY A 250 -7.76 -6.87 9.78
CA GLY A 250 -7.04 -7.70 8.83
C GLY A 250 -5.62 -7.21 8.54
N TRP A 251 -5.12 -7.61 7.39
CA TRP A 251 -3.81 -7.20 6.89
C TRP A 251 -3.98 -6.49 5.54
N ALA A 252 -3.32 -5.35 5.36
CA ALA A 252 -3.37 -4.58 4.12
C ALA A 252 -1.96 -4.22 3.66
N ARG A 253 -1.72 -4.31 2.35
CA ARG A 253 -0.55 -3.68 1.73
C ARG A 253 -0.77 -2.19 1.58
N ARG A 254 0.30 -1.51 1.17
CA ARG A 254 0.35 -0.06 1.08
C ARG A 254 -0.54 0.52 -0.02
N GLU A 255 -0.73 -0.22 -1.12
CA GLU A 255 -1.59 0.19 -2.24
C GLU A 255 -3.09 0.10 -1.92
N ALA A 256 -3.47 -0.55 -0.81
CA ALA A 256 -4.87 -0.70 -0.42
C ALA A 256 -5.51 0.67 -0.11
N SER A 257 -6.75 0.87 -0.58
CA SER A 257 -7.41 2.17 -0.49
C SER A 257 -7.89 2.49 0.92
N LEU A 258 -7.34 3.51 1.57
CA LEU A 258 -7.73 3.94 2.93
C LEU A 258 -9.21 4.36 3.04
N ASP A 259 -9.81 4.90 1.97
CA ASP A 259 -11.24 5.23 1.89
C ASP A 259 -12.17 4.00 1.79
N ALA A 260 -11.61 2.79 1.74
CA ALA A 260 -12.34 1.54 1.62
C ALA A 260 -12.01 0.61 2.81
N PRO A 261 -12.93 -0.30 3.18
CA PRO A 261 -12.67 -1.22 4.28
C PRO A 261 -11.68 -2.32 3.88
N VAL A 262 -10.86 -2.78 4.82
CA VAL A 262 -9.96 -3.94 4.65
C VAL A 262 -10.72 -5.14 4.07
N GLY A 263 -10.12 -5.80 3.07
CA GLY A 263 -10.74 -6.83 2.24
C GLY A 263 -11.56 -6.31 1.04
N PHE A 264 -11.59 -4.99 0.79
CA PHE A 264 -12.27 -4.41 -0.37
C PHE A 264 -11.57 -4.75 -1.70
N ASP A 265 -10.24 -4.65 -1.72
CA ASP A 265 -9.39 -4.82 -2.90
C ASP A 265 -8.58 -6.12 -2.86
N ALA A 266 -7.71 -6.33 -3.86
CA ALA A 266 -6.74 -7.43 -3.89
C ALA A 266 -5.51 -7.17 -3.00
N TYR A 267 -5.36 -5.95 -2.46
CA TYR A 267 -4.22 -5.55 -1.64
C TYR A 267 -4.44 -5.83 -0.15
N SER A 268 -5.64 -6.24 0.24
CA SER A 268 -6.03 -6.44 1.63
C SER A 268 -6.85 -7.71 1.87
N TYR A 269 -6.67 -8.30 3.05
CA TYR A 269 -7.37 -9.50 3.53
C TYR A 269 -8.01 -9.15 4.87
N GLY A 270 -9.33 -9.19 4.95
CA GLY A 270 -10.09 -8.69 6.10
C GLY A 270 -11.09 -9.70 6.66
N LEU A 271 -11.43 -9.53 7.93
CA LEU A 271 -12.60 -10.11 8.57
C LEU A 271 -13.70 -9.06 8.66
N ARG A 272 -14.95 -9.48 8.52
CA ARG A 272 -16.12 -8.66 8.79
C ARG A 272 -16.71 -9.03 10.14
N ASP A 273 -17.11 -8.03 10.91
CA ASP A 273 -17.79 -8.22 12.19
C ASP A 273 -19.06 -9.09 12.08
N VAL A 274 -19.95 -8.74 11.15
CA VAL A 274 -21.17 -9.48 10.84
C VAL A 274 -20.81 -10.90 10.42
N ALA A 275 -21.30 -11.87 11.20
CA ALA A 275 -21.11 -13.31 11.02
C ALA A 275 -19.64 -13.82 11.01
N GLY A 276 -18.64 -12.95 11.23
CA GLY A 276 -17.23 -13.37 11.16
C GLY A 276 -16.81 -13.81 9.76
N GLU A 277 -17.41 -13.22 8.71
CA GLU A 277 -17.10 -13.54 7.32
C GLU A 277 -15.65 -13.15 6.98
N LYS A 278 -14.95 -13.99 6.22
CA LYS A 278 -13.69 -13.60 5.58
C LYS A 278 -13.98 -12.83 4.29
N VAL A 279 -13.25 -11.73 4.05
CA VAL A 279 -13.47 -10.83 2.91
C VAL A 279 -12.14 -10.50 2.23
N HIS A 280 -12.11 -10.71 0.92
CA HIS A 280 -11.03 -10.31 0.02
C HIS A 280 -11.63 -9.95 -1.34
N MET A 281 -11.10 -8.94 -2.04
CA MET A 281 -11.68 -8.42 -3.30
C MET A 281 -13.20 -8.14 -3.23
N SER A 282 -13.69 -7.62 -2.10
CA SER A 282 -15.11 -7.35 -1.85
C SER A 282 -16.05 -8.58 -1.93
N ARG A 283 -15.52 -9.79 -1.70
CA ARG A 283 -16.28 -11.05 -1.71
C ARG A 283 -16.30 -11.66 -0.30
N PRO A 284 -17.32 -11.35 0.53
CA PRO A 284 -17.54 -12.04 1.80
C PRO A 284 -17.80 -13.54 1.56
N LYS A 285 -17.26 -14.37 2.45
CA LYS A 285 -17.50 -15.80 2.52
C LYS A 285 -17.60 -16.22 3.99
N ASP A 286 -18.46 -17.19 4.28
CA ASP A 286 -18.55 -17.81 5.60
C ASP A 286 -17.17 -18.31 6.05
N PHE A 287 -16.88 -18.13 7.35
CA PHE A 287 -15.64 -18.60 7.96
C PHE A 287 -15.85 -18.96 9.43
N PHE A 288 -16.32 -18.03 10.25
CA PHE A 288 -16.70 -18.36 11.62
C PHE A 288 -17.96 -19.27 11.64
N PRO A 289 -18.11 -20.15 12.65
CA PRO A 289 -19.32 -20.95 12.83
C PRO A 289 -20.60 -20.10 12.89
N ALA A 290 -21.72 -20.66 12.44
CA ALA A 290 -23.01 -19.96 12.46
C ALA A 290 -23.38 -19.52 13.89
N GLY A 291 -23.59 -18.21 14.06
CA GLY A 291 -23.88 -17.57 15.37
C GLY A 291 -22.66 -16.98 16.08
N GLU A 292 -21.44 -17.40 15.74
CA GLU A 292 -20.18 -16.98 16.37
C GLU A 292 -19.58 -15.67 15.80
N GLY A 293 -20.37 -14.88 15.08
CA GLY A 293 -19.94 -13.56 14.58
C GLY A 293 -19.37 -12.64 15.67
N ILE A 294 -18.54 -11.69 15.25
CA ILE A 294 -17.74 -10.83 16.13
C ILE A 294 -18.63 -9.73 16.73
N ARG A 295 -18.51 -9.49 18.04
CA ARG A 295 -19.36 -8.57 18.80
C ARG A 295 -18.54 -7.57 19.60
N GLU A 296 -19.20 -6.55 20.12
CA GLU A 296 -18.62 -5.67 21.14
C GLU A 296 -18.12 -6.50 22.34
N GLY A 297 -16.88 -6.27 22.75
CA GLY A 297 -16.18 -6.99 23.80
C GLY A 297 -15.27 -8.13 23.33
N ASP A 298 -15.46 -8.67 22.11
CA ASP A 298 -14.57 -9.69 21.56
C ASP A 298 -13.16 -9.12 21.29
N VAL A 299 -12.14 -9.98 21.44
CA VAL A 299 -10.76 -9.76 21.00
C VAL A 299 -10.45 -10.71 19.85
N ILE A 300 -10.00 -10.16 18.73
CA ILE A 300 -9.61 -10.91 17.55
C ILE A 300 -8.09 -10.87 17.42
N GLY A 301 -7.47 -12.04 17.55
CA GLY A 301 -6.06 -12.26 17.29
C GLY A 301 -5.82 -12.56 15.81
N LEU A 302 -4.82 -11.91 15.22
CA LEU A 302 -4.48 -12.04 13.81
C LEU A 302 -3.00 -12.39 13.67
N GLU A 303 -2.73 -13.66 13.35
CA GLU A 303 -1.40 -14.14 12.98
C GLU A 303 -1.24 -14.05 11.45
N ILE A 304 -0.07 -13.64 10.99
CA ILE A 304 0.36 -13.79 9.60
C ILE A 304 1.67 -14.56 9.56
N GLN A 305 1.78 -15.48 8.60
CA GLN A 305 2.97 -16.22 8.26
C GLN A 305 3.37 -15.85 6.82
N LEU A 306 4.63 -15.51 6.62
CA LEU A 306 5.24 -15.18 5.33
C LEU A 306 6.52 -16.02 5.16
N PRO A 307 6.89 -16.43 3.94
CA PRO A 307 8.18 -17.07 3.68
C PRO A 307 9.35 -16.10 3.94
N SER A 308 10.58 -16.61 3.89
CA SER A 308 11.78 -15.76 3.93
C SER A 308 11.77 -14.71 2.82
N GLU A 309 12.37 -13.54 3.06
CA GLU A 309 12.52 -12.49 2.05
C GLU A 309 13.31 -13.00 0.84
N HIS A 310 14.29 -13.88 1.10
CA HIS A 310 15.06 -14.57 0.07
C HIS A 310 14.16 -15.38 -0.89
N LEU A 311 13.29 -16.24 -0.35
CA LEU A 311 12.35 -17.01 -1.16
C LEU A 311 11.35 -16.10 -1.86
N HIS A 312 10.83 -15.08 -1.18
CA HIS A 312 9.93 -14.09 -1.78
C HIS A 312 10.56 -13.44 -3.02
N ARG A 313 11.82 -12.99 -2.94
CA ARG A 313 12.54 -12.42 -4.10
C ARG A 313 12.80 -13.45 -5.21
N LYS A 314 13.02 -14.72 -4.87
CA LYS A 314 13.13 -15.82 -5.85
C LYS A 314 11.81 -16.05 -6.61
N ILE A 315 10.66 -15.94 -5.93
CA ILE A 315 9.33 -15.96 -6.55
C ILE A 315 9.11 -14.73 -7.43
N MET A 316 9.43 -13.51 -6.95
CA MET A 316 9.25 -12.27 -7.73
C MET A 316 10.16 -12.17 -8.96
N SER A 317 11.35 -12.78 -8.92
CA SER A 317 12.25 -12.91 -10.09
C SER A 317 11.87 -14.04 -11.04
N GLY A 318 10.94 -14.93 -10.67
CA GLY A 318 10.48 -16.05 -11.51
C GLY A 318 11.45 -17.23 -11.51
N GLN A 319 12.28 -17.35 -10.47
CA GLN A 319 13.30 -18.39 -10.29
C GLN A 319 12.86 -19.48 -9.31
N TYR A 320 11.63 -19.42 -8.80
CA TYR A 320 11.10 -20.36 -7.83
C TYR A 320 10.87 -21.76 -8.43
N ASN A 321 11.29 -22.79 -7.70
CA ASN A 321 11.07 -24.18 -8.05
C ASN A 321 10.63 -24.98 -6.80
N PRO A 322 9.35 -25.41 -6.73
CA PRO A 322 8.78 -26.07 -5.54
C PRO A 322 9.41 -27.44 -5.21
N VAL A 323 10.24 -28.00 -6.08
CA VAL A 323 10.93 -29.28 -5.83
C VAL A 323 12.20 -29.10 -4.98
N VAL A 324 12.80 -27.91 -5.00
CA VAL A 324 14.09 -27.63 -4.33
C VAL A 324 13.99 -26.52 -3.29
N ASP A 325 13.11 -25.55 -3.49
CA ASP A 325 13.00 -24.35 -2.67
C ASP A 325 12.10 -24.56 -1.45
N GLN A 326 12.59 -24.24 -0.25
CA GLN A 326 11.83 -24.38 1.00
C GLN A 326 11.45 -23.02 1.60
N ALA A 327 10.31 -22.96 2.31
CA ALA A 327 9.74 -21.72 2.88
C ALA A 327 10.75 -20.90 3.72
N ASP A 328 11.60 -21.62 4.45
CA ASP A 328 12.57 -21.09 5.40
C ASP A 328 14.02 -21.17 4.87
N GLU A 329 14.19 -21.31 3.55
CA GLU A 329 15.50 -21.19 2.93
C GLU A 329 15.99 -19.76 3.08
N GLY A 330 16.92 -19.57 4.02
CA GLY A 330 17.63 -18.31 4.20
C GLY A 330 18.71 -18.11 3.12
N PRO A 331 19.19 -16.87 2.94
CA PRO A 331 20.30 -16.61 2.03
C PRO A 331 21.53 -17.45 2.43
N GLY A 332 22.21 -18.03 1.45
CA GLY A 332 23.49 -18.70 1.68
C GLY A 332 24.53 -17.75 2.27
N PRO A 333 25.56 -18.24 2.99
CA PRO A 333 26.50 -17.41 3.75
C PRO A 333 27.37 -16.46 2.90
N THR A 334 27.30 -16.55 1.57
CA THR A 334 27.98 -15.68 0.61
C THR A 334 27.00 -14.94 -0.32
N ALA A 335 25.69 -14.98 -0.03
CA ALA A 335 24.72 -14.23 -0.80
C ALA A 335 24.84 -12.73 -0.49
N GLU A 336 24.83 -11.90 -1.52
CA GLU A 336 24.79 -10.44 -1.35
C GLU A 336 23.46 -10.03 -0.71
N GLY A 337 23.52 -9.06 0.21
CA GLY A 337 22.33 -8.51 0.86
C GLY A 337 21.38 -7.88 -0.14
N HIS A 338 20.08 -7.91 0.18
CA HIS A 338 19.07 -7.33 -0.70
C HIS A 338 19.15 -5.79 -0.67
N ASN A 339 19.20 -5.19 -1.86
CA ASN A 339 19.40 -3.75 -1.98
C ASN A 339 18.11 -2.97 -1.75
N ILE A 340 18.12 -2.05 -0.80
CA ILE A 340 17.04 -1.10 -0.51
C ILE A 340 17.46 0.28 -1.02
N VAL A 341 16.60 0.94 -1.81
CA VAL A 341 16.91 2.22 -2.45
C VAL A 341 15.82 3.23 -2.16
N ARG A 342 16.15 4.26 -1.37
CA ARG A 342 15.15 5.18 -0.79
C ARG A 342 15.21 6.55 -1.45
N ASP A 343 14.53 6.67 -2.59
CA ASP A 343 14.31 7.98 -3.23
C ASP A 343 13.35 8.84 -2.42
N ARG A 344 13.92 9.82 -1.72
CA ARG A 344 13.20 10.70 -0.80
C ARG A 344 13.76 12.12 -0.85
N VAL A 345 12.87 13.11 -0.78
CA VAL A 345 13.25 14.52 -0.73
C VAL A 345 12.69 15.16 0.55
N PRO A 346 13.50 15.90 1.34
CA PRO A 346 12.98 16.63 2.48
C PRO A 346 12.08 17.79 2.00
N ILE A 347 10.96 17.95 2.68
CA ILE A 347 9.94 18.98 2.51
C ILE A 347 9.58 19.58 3.87
N ARG A 348 8.92 20.73 3.89
CA ARG A 348 8.36 21.32 5.13
C ARG A 348 6.84 21.37 5.08
N PHE A 349 6.21 21.11 6.22
CA PHE A 349 4.80 21.31 6.44
C PHE A 349 4.58 21.89 7.83
N LYS A 350 3.99 23.10 7.88
CA LYS A 350 3.84 23.89 9.11
C LYS A 350 5.18 23.98 9.87
N ALA A 351 5.27 23.41 11.07
CA ALA A 351 6.46 23.42 11.92
C ALA A 351 7.32 22.13 11.81
N HIS A 352 7.01 21.22 10.88
CA HIS A 352 7.60 19.89 10.81
C HIS A 352 8.29 19.65 9.46
N THR A 353 9.33 18.81 9.47
CA THR A 353 10.08 18.38 8.29
C THR A 353 9.76 16.92 7.98
N TYR A 354 9.51 16.61 6.71
CA TYR A 354 9.17 15.27 6.23
C TYR A 354 10.02 14.89 5.03
N PHE A 355 10.30 13.62 4.86
CA PHE A 355 10.62 13.04 3.57
C PHE A 355 9.34 12.78 2.77
N GLU A 356 9.25 13.41 1.60
CA GLU A 356 8.30 13.04 0.54
C GLU A 356 8.92 11.90 -0.29
N LYS A 357 8.23 10.75 -0.33
CA LYS A 357 8.57 9.55 -1.13
C LYS A 357 7.44 9.27 -2.12
N ILE A 358 7.74 8.75 -3.31
CA ILE A 358 6.70 8.37 -4.27
C ILE A 358 5.92 7.15 -3.76
N GLU A 359 4.60 7.17 -3.90
CA GLU A 359 3.70 6.14 -3.40
C GLU A 359 3.59 4.93 -4.34
N TYR A 360 3.40 3.73 -3.77
CA TYR A 360 3.06 2.51 -4.50
C TYR A 360 1.58 2.52 -4.89
N PHE A 361 1.28 2.22 -6.16
CA PHE A 361 -0.05 2.45 -6.72
C PHE A 361 -0.73 1.15 -7.18
N PRO A 362 -2.08 1.04 -7.08
CA PRO A 362 -2.83 -0.07 -7.66
C PRO A 362 -2.49 -0.33 -9.13
N THR A 363 -2.19 -1.59 -9.44
CA THR A 363 -1.80 -2.08 -10.76
C THR A 363 -3.01 -2.66 -11.48
N LYS A 364 -3.17 -2.36 -12.78
CA LYS A 364 -4.30 -2.82 -13.60
C LYS A 364 -4.54 -4.32 -13.49
N GLU A 365 -3.49 -5.12 -13.41
CA GLU A 365 -3.57 -6.58 -13.33
C GLU A 365 -4.30 -7.08 -12.07
N LEU A 366 -4.23 -6.33 -10.97
CA LEU A 366 -4.95 -6.62 -9.72
C LEU A 366 -6.33 -5.94 -9.65
N GLU A 367 -6.55 -4.86 -10.40
CA GLU A 367 -7.89 -4.30 -10.63
C GLU A 367 -8.77 -5.23 -11.50
N ASP A 368 -8.18 -5.77 -12.58
CA ASP A 368 -8.78 -6.77 -13.48
C ASP A 368 -9.07 -8.09 -12.73
N LEU A 369 -8.20 -8.50 -11.80
CA LEU A 369 -8.42 -9.67 -10.94
C LEU A 369 -9.65 -9.51 -10.03
N MET A 370 -9.84 -8.31 -9.47
CA MET A 370 -11.01 -7.99 -8.65
C MET A 370 -12.31 -7.96 -9.48
N ASN A 371 -12.24 -7.37 -10.67
CA ASN A 371 -13.36 -7.13 -11.59
C ASN A 371 -13.11 -7.76 -12.98
N PRO A 372 -13.13 -9.10 -13.12
CA PRO A 372 -12.85 -9.76 -14.39
C PRO A 372 -13.89 -9.38 -15.45
N THR A 373 -13.49 -8.54 -16.41
CA THR A 373 -14.36 -8.11 -17.51
C THR A 373 -14.40 -9.19 -18.60
N GLY A 374 -15.57 -9.79 -18.82
CA GLY A 374 -15.76 -10.88 -19.80
C GLY A 374 -15.59 -10.51 -21.28
N ALA A 375 -14.95 -9.38 -21.59
CA ALA A 375 -14.70 -8.86 -22.94
C ALA A 375 -13.21 -8.80 -23.32
N GLY A 376 -12.29 -8.96 -22.37
CA GLY A 376 -10.86 -9.15 -22.63
C GLY A 376 -10.56 -10.65 -22.74
N GLY A 377 -10.32 -11.15 -23.95
CA GLY A 377 -10.20 -12.59 -24.26
C GLY A 377 -8.92 -13.28 -23.75
N GLY A 378 -8.69 -13.27 -22.45
CA GLY A 378 -7.77 -14.15 -21.76
C GLY A 378 -8.40 -14.59 -20.44
N LEU A 379 -8.48 -15.90 -20.20
CA LEU A 379 -8.63 -16.39 -18.83
C LEU A 379 -7.39 -15.88 -18.07
N LEU A 380 -7.58 -14.95 -17.14
CA LEU A 380 -6.55 -14.67 -16.14
C LEU A 380 -6.36 -15.97 -15.38
N GLU A 381 -5.18 -16.57 -15.55
CA GLU A 381 -4.76 -17.76 -14.80
C GLU A 381 -4.84 -17.42 -13.31
N GLU A 382 -5.26 -18.38 -12.49
CA GLU A 382 -5.44 -18.11 -11.06
C GLU A 382 -4.09 -17.72 -10.42
N PRO A 383 -4.07 -16.76 -9.47
CA PRO A 383 -2.84 -16.35 -8.81
C PRO A 383 -2.06 -17.54 -8.23
N GLY A 384 -0.78 -17.64 -8.57
CA GLY A 384 0.05 -18.81 -8.28
C GLY A 384 1.53 -18.44 -8.26
N PRO A 385 2.40 -19.17 -7.55
CA PRO A 385 3.78 -18.72 -7.30
C PRO A 385 4.62 -18.56 -8.58
N ASN A 386 4.32 -19.34 -9.61
CA ASN A 386 4.98 -19.29 -10.92
C ASN A 386 4.18 -18.53 -11.99
N HIS A 387 3.15 -17.77 -11.61
CA HIS A 387 2.30 -17.03 -12.54
C HIS A 387 3.13 -16.06 -13.40
N PRO A 388 2.92 -15.96 -14.73
CA PRO A 388 3.78 -15.17 -15.61
C PRO A 388 3.86 -13.69 -15.23
N ILE A 389 2.73 -13.07 -14.88
CA ILE A 389 2.63 -11.69 -14.37
C ILE A 389 3.07 -11.66 -12.89
N PRO A 390 4.10 -10.87 -12.50
CA PRO A 390 4.62 -10.85 -11.13
C PRO A 390 3.64 -10.40 -10.04
N SER A 391 2.76 -9.44 -10.32
CA SER A 391 1.76 -8.96 -9.34
C SER A 391 0.69 -9.99 -8.99
N LEU A 392 0.55 -11.04 -9.80
CA LEU A 392 -0.35 -12.18 -9.59
C LEU A 392 0.38 -13.40 -9.00
N ARG A 393 1.66 -13.27 -8.63
CA ARG A 393 2.38 -14.36 -7.95
C ARG A 393 2.02 -14.42 -6.48
N THR A 394 1.73 -15.62 -6.00
CA THR A 394 1.44 -15.89 -4.60
C THR A 394 2.68 -16.41 -3.86
N LEU A 395 2.65 -16.32 -2.53
CA LEU A 395 3.72 -16.75 -1.64
C LEU A 395 3.35 -18.12 -1.04
N PRO A 396 3.98 -19.22 -1.45
CA PRO A 396 3.73 -20.55 -0.89
C PRO A 396 4.00 -20.57 0.61
N ASN A 397 3.20 -21.35 1.34
CA ASN A 397 3.28 -21.48 2.80
C ASN A 397 3.07 -20.16 3.58
N SER A 398 2.61 -19.09 2.91
CA SER A 398 2.07 -17.91 3.58
C SER A 398 0.60 -18.13 3.95
N CYS A 399 0.20 -17.64 5.11
CA CYS A 399 -1.18 -17.73 5.56
C CYS A 399 -1.51 -16.66 6.61
N ILE A 400 -2.80 -16.46 6.85
CA ILE A 400 -3.31 -15.69 7.98
C ILE A 400 -4.10 -16.67 8.85
N ARG A 401 -3.76 -16.79 10.13
CA ARG A 401 -4.54 -17.55 11.13
C ARG A 401 -5.30 -16.57 12.04
N VAL A 402 -6.54 -16.91 12.39
CA VAL A 402 -7.44 -16.03 13.13
C VAL A 402 -7.88 -16.68 14.43
N TYR A 403 -7.85 -15.90 15.51
CA TYR A 403 -8.20 -16.31 16.85
C TYR A 403 -9.34 -15.41 17.38
N LYS A 404 -10.29 -15.96 18.12
CA LYS A 404 -11.34 -15.22 18.84
C LYS A 404 -11.20 -15.52 20.32
N ASN A 405 -10.93 -14.49 21.13
CA ASN A 405 -10.70 -14.61 22.58
C ASN A 405 -9.69 -15.73 22.92
N GLY A 406 -8.59 -15.80 22.16
CA GLY A 406 -7.52 -16.81 22.28
C GLY A 406 -7.79 -18.17 21.61
N VAL A 407 -9.02 -18.46 21.19
CA VAL A 407 -9.37 -19.73 20.52
C VAL A 407 -9.11 -19.61 19.02
N LEU A 408 -8.32 -20.53 18.45
CA LEU A 408 -8.09 -20.60 17.00
C LEU A 408 -9.40 -20.91 16.26
N MET A 409 -9.80 -20.00 15.37
CA MET A 409 -10.97 -20.14 14.50
C MET A 409 -10.60 -20.77 13.14
N GLY A 410 -9.32 -20.73 12.77
CA GLY A 410 -8.75 -21.37 11.59
C GLY A 410 -7.95 -20.43 10.70
N THR A 411 -7.67 -20.89 9.47
CA THR A 411 -6.83 -20.21 8.47
C THR A 411 -7.70 -19.69 7.31
N PRO A 412 -8.24 -18.46 7.37
CA PRO A 412 -9.12 -17.96 6.31
C PRO A 412 -8.41 -17.69 4.98
N PHE A 413 -7.12 -17.39 5.00
CA PHE A 413 -6.35 -16.99 3.83
C PHE A 413 -5.01 -17.72 3.78
N GLU A 414 -4.66 -18.22 2.61
CA GLU A 414 -3.43 -18.96 2.31
C GLU A 414 -2.93 -18.51 0.93
N ASN A 415 -1.64 -18.67 0.66
CA ASN A 415 -1.02 -18.26 -0.61
C ASN A 415 -1.26 -16.77 -0.92
N LEU A 416 -0.87 -15.89 0.02
CA LEU A 416 -1.01 -14.45 -0.08
C LEU A 416 -0.22 -13.90 -1.30
N LEU A 417 -0.71 -12.83 -1.92
CA LEU A 417 -0.05 -12.17 -3.06
C LEU A 417 1.32 -11.54 -2.69
N GLY A 418 2.33 -11.80 -3.50
CA GLY A 418 3.66 -11.19 -3.37
C GLY A 418 3.64 -9.68 -3.56
N PHE A 419 4.46 -8.98 -2.78
CA PHE A 419 4.55 -7.51 -2.76
C PHE A 419 5.93 -6.97 -3.11
N LEU A 420 7.01 -7.76 -3.01
CA LEU A 420 8.33 -7.25 -3.38
C LEU A 420 8.39 -6.93 -4.88
N PRO A 421 9.24 -5.99 -5.33
CA PRO A 421 9.33 -5.64 -6.74
C PRO A 421 9.71 -6.86 -7.59
N PRO A 422 9.16 -7.01 -8.81
CA PRO A 422 8.35 -6.03 -9.55
C PRO A 422 6.82 -6.18 -9.37
N ALA A 423 6.34 -6.83 -8.30
CA ALA A 423 4.90 -6.98 -8.03
C ALA A 423 4.26 -5.67 -7.58
N SER A 424 4.86 -4.96 -6.62
CA SER A 424 4.54 -3.56 -6.33
C SER A 424 5.36 -2.62 -7.21
N ARG A 425 4.73 -1.50 -7.63
CA ARG A 425 5.38 -0.47 -8.46
C ARG A 425 4.99 0.94 -7.96
N PRO A 426 5.93 1.90 -7.94
CA PRO A 426 5.61 3.29 -7.64
C PRO A 426 4.69 3.88 -8.71
N GLN A 427 3.90 4.89 -8.36
CA GLN A 427 3.10 5.62 -9.34
C GLN A 427 4.00 6.24 -10.41
N THR A 428 3.68 6.03 -11.69
CA THR A 428 4.47 6.55 -12.81
C THR A 428 4.45 8.08 -12.86
N GLN A 429 5.51 8.71 -12.35
CA GLN A 429 5.72 10.16 -12.39
C GLN A 429 7.23 10.50 -12.45
N VAL A 430 7.57 11.79 -12.56
CA VAL A 430 8.97 12.25 -12.62
C VAL A 430 9.70 11.85 -11.33
N GLY A 431 10.81 11.12 -11.48
CA GLY A 431 11.60 10.58 -10.36
C GLY A 431 11.19 9.17 -9.90
N ALA A 432 10.09 8.60 -10.42
CA ALA A 432 9.72 7.22 -10.11
C ALA A 432 10.69 6.22 -10.76
N ARG A 433 11.19 5.26 -9.98
CA ARG A 433 12.02 4.14 -10.45
C ARG A 433 11.34 2.81 -10.13
N GLU A 434 10.90 2.09 -11.16
CA GLU A 434 10.31 0.76 -11.00
C GLU A 434 11.38 -0.29 -10.64
N GLY A 435 10.97 -1.40 -10.03
CA GLY A 435 11.86 -2.51 -9.66
C GLY A 435 12.66 -2.30 -8.37
N LEU A 436 12.57 -1.13 -7.74
CA LEU A 436 13.25 -0.81 -6.48
C LEU A 436 12.35 -1.00 -5.26
N ASP A 437 12.95 -1.49 -4.18
CA ASP A 437 12.34 -1.68 -2.86
C ASP A 437 12.84 -0.57 -1.94
N ASP A 438 11.93 0.16 -1.30
CA ASP A 438 12.25 1.30 -0.45
C ASP A 438 12.27 0.94 1.06
N GLY A 439 12.19 -0.35 1.38
CA GLY A 439 12.15 -0.91 2.74
C GLY A 439 10.74 -1.00 3.34
N MET A 440 9.75 -0.34 2.72
CA MET A 440 8.41 -0.13 3.29
C MET A 440 7.32 -0.87 2.53
N LEU A 441 7.69 -1.86 1.70
CA LEU A 441 6.77 -2.86 1.18
C LEU A 441 6.56 -3.96 2.22
N GLY A 442 5.31 -4.41 2.40
CA GLY A 442 4.94 -5.43 3.38
C GLY A 442 3.43 -5.50 3.62
N TYR A 443 3.03 -6.31 4.59
CA TYR A 443 1.68 -6.33 5.14
C TYR A 443 1.61 -5.53 6.43
N TYR A 444 0.67 -4.61 6.52
CA TYR A 444 0.41 -3.79 7.69
C TYR A 444 -0.83 -4.32 8.42
N PRO A 445 -0.81 -4.37 9.77
CA PRO A 445 -2.04 -4.43 10.56
C PRO A 445 -3.01 -3.32 10.13
N ALA A 446 -4.24 -3.69 9.81
CA ALA A 446 -5.23 -2.77 9.28
C ALA A 446 -6.58 -2.96 9.95
N VAL A 447 -7.21 -1.84 10.29
CA VAL A 447 -8.56 -1.81 10.87
C VAL A 447 -9.43 -0.86 10.06
N SER A 448 -10.71 -1.16 9.96
CA SER A 448 -11.67 -0.27 9.30
C SER A 448 -12.91 -0.10 10.15
N VAL A 449 -13.32 1.14 10.32
CA VAL A 449 -14.39 1.57 11.23
C VAL A 449 -15.53 2.21 10.44
N PHE A 450 -16.75 2.15 10.98
CA PHE A 450 -17.97 2.66 10.34
C PHE A 450 -18.99 3.14 11.37
N ARG A 451 -19.46 4.39 11.22
CA ARG A 451 -20.57 5.02 11.97
C ARG A 451 -20.57 4.78 13.48
N GLY A 452 -19.43 5.00 14.12
CA GLY A 452 -19.21 4.87 15.56
C GLY A 452 -18.86 3.46 16.03
N GLY A 453 -18.59 2.54 15.09
CA GLY A 453 -17.81 1.33 15.36
C GLY A 453 -16.37 1.69 15.70
N ALA A 454 -15.83 1.08 16.75
CA ALA A 454 -14.54 1.44 17.33
C ALA A 454 -13.78 0.18 17.78
N VAL A 455 -12.46 0.25 17.73
CA VAL A 455 -11.56 -0.82 18.13
C VAL A 455 -10.40 -0.29 18.97
N GLU A 456 -9.85 -1.15 19.82
CA GLU A 456 -8.61 -0.95 20.58
C GLU A 456 -7.60 -2.01 20.09
N VAL A 457 -6.38 -1.60 19.72
CA VAL A 457 -5.37 -2.49 19.12
C VAL A 457 -4.20 -2.75 20.05
N ASN A 458 -3.64 -3.95 19.93
CA ASN A 458 -2.52 -4.41 20.73
C ASN A 458 -1.53 -5.17 19.88
N PHE A 459 -0.36 -4.56 19.68
CA PHE A 459 0.75 -5.13 18.91
C PHE A 459 1.65 -6.04 19.75
N GLY A 460 1.34 -6.20 21.05
CA GLY A 460 2.12 -6.98 22.01
C GLY A 460 3.25 -6.17 22.68
N PRO A 461 4.13 -6.83 23.45
CA PRO A 461 4.12 -8.26 23.74
C PRO A 461 3.00 -8.69 24.71
N ASP A 462 2.45 -7.74 25.46
CA ASP A 462 1.45 -7.97 26.51
C ASP A 462 0.03 -8.13 25.93
N PHE A 463 -0.23 -9.27 25.31
CA PHE A 463 -1.52 -9.64 24.71
C PHE A 463 -2.63 -9.89 25.74
N TRP A 464 -3.88 -9.60 25.37
CA TRP A 464 -5.07 -10.01 26.10
C TRP A 464 -5.24 -11.54 26.04
N TYR A 465 -5.00 -12.13 24.87
CA TYR A 465 -5.01 -13.55 24.63
C TYR A 465 -3.75 -13.95 23.83
N PRO A 466 -2.60 -14.16 24.50
CA PRO A 466 -1.35 -14.49 23.82
C PRO A 466 -1.48 -15.74 22.95
N PRO A 467 -0.81 -15.78 21.78
CA PRO A 467 -0.90 -16.90 20.87
C PRO A 467 -0.37 -18.19 21.55
N PRO A 468 -0.93 -19.37 21.25
CA PRO A 468 -0.54 -20.62 21.91
C PRO A 468 0.98 -20.87 21.87
N ALA A 469 1.55 -21.18 23.04
CA ALA A 469 2.98 -21.36 23.21
C ALA A 469 3.47 -22.69 22.61
N GLY A 470 3.69 -22.68 21.30
CA GLY A 470 4.24 -23.79 20.52
C GLY A 470 3.17 -24.59 19.77
N VAL A 471 3.51 -24.94 18.53
CA VAL A 471 2.81 -25.87 17.62
C VAL A 471 1.27 -25.77 17.70
N VAL A 472 0.71 -24.84 16.92
CA VAL A 472 -0.62 -25.07 16.34
C VAL A 472 -0.55 -26.45 15.66
N GLU A 473 -1.47 -27.36 15.97
CA GLU A 473 -1.57 -28.61 15.21
C GLU A 473 -1.92 -28.26 13.77
N ASP A 474 -0.91 -28.26 12.90
CA ASP A 474 -1.07 -27.86 11.52
C ASP A 474 -2.07 -28.78 10.80
N GLY A 475 -2.89 -28.17 9.95
CA GLY A 475 -3.73 -28.91 9.01
C GLY A 475 -2.89 -29.83 8.11
N PRO A 476 -3.50 -30.87 7.52
CA PRO A 476 -2.81 -32.05 6.97
C PRO A 476 -1.83 -31.81 5.81
N ASP A 477 -1.65 -30.58 5.32
CA ASP A 477 -0.84 -30.22 4.14
C ASP A 477 0.35 -29.26 4.42
N LEU A 478 0.55 -28.76 5.65
CA LEU A 478 1.70 -27.89 5.95
C LEU A 478 2.95 -28.70 6.30
N ILE A 479 3.96 -28.64 5.42
CA ILE A 479 5.23 -29.35 5.58
C ILE A 479 6.02 -28.75 6.75
N ARG A 480 6.31 -29.59 7.76
CA ARG A 480 7.25 -29.28 8.85
C ARG A 480 8.61 -28.84 8.30
N THR A 481 8.95 -27.58 8.50
CA THR A 481 10.33 -27.11 8.38
C THR A 481 11.06 -27.33 9.71
N ASN A 482 12.26 -27.93 9.64
CA ASN A 482 13.07 -28.27 10.83
C ASN A 482 13.77 -27.03 11.46
N ASN A 483 13.41 -25.81 11.08
CA ASN A 483 14.08 -24.59 11.50
C ASN A 483 13.32 -23.96 12.68
N ALA A 484 14.00 -23.75 13.81
CA ALA A 484 13.36 -23.25 15.03
C ALA A 484 13.03 -21.75 14.98
N HIS A 485 13.73 -20.98 14.14
CA HIS A 485 13.58 -19.52 14.07
C HIS A 485 12.30 -19.09 13.33
N SER A 486 11.96 -19.72 12.22
CA SER A 486 10.73 -19.46 11.45
C SER A 486 9.44 -19.87 12.17
N ASN A 487 9.56 -20.74 13.17
CA ASN A 487 8.44 -21.26 13.94
C ASN A 487 8.06 -20.42 15.17
N LYS A 488 8.88 -19.41 15.56
CA LYS A 488 8.50 -18.46 16.61
C LYS A 488 7.49 -17.46 16.05
N VAL A 489 6.37 -17.27 16.74
CA VAL A 489 5.46 -16.14 16.48
C VAL A 489 5.98 -14.92 17.24
N HIS A 490 6.21 -13.82 16.54
CA HIS A 490 6.68 -12.56 17.10
C HIS A 490 5.51 -11.59 17.34
N PRO A 491 5.53 -10.79 18.42
CA PRO A 491 4.61 -9.67 18.55
C PRO A 491 4.96 -8.60 17.53
N VAL A 492 3.97 -8.01 16.87
CA VAL A 492 4.17 -6.90 15.91
C VAL A 492 4.90 -5.69 16.53
N SER A 493 4.91 -5.56 17.86
CA SER A 493 5.70 -4.53 18.55
C SER A 493 7.22 -4.68 18.41
N GLU A 494 7.76 -5.90 18.24
CA GLU A 494 9.20 -6.10 17.96
C GLU A 494 9.57 -5.40 16.65
N ARG A 495 8.68 -5.45 15.64
CA ARG A 495 8.90 -4.83 14.31
C ARG A 495 9.11 -3.32 14.35
N TYR A 496 8.58 -2.62 15.35
CA TYR A 496 8.83 -1.18 15.52
C TYR A 496 10.32 -0.89 15.74
N SER A 497 10.97 -1.70 16.58
CA SER A 497 12.41 -1.56 16.86
C SER A 497 13.25 -1.97 15.66
N ASP A 498 12.86 -3.06 14.98
CA ASP A 498 13.56 -3.56 13.79
C ASP A 498 13.51 -2.53 12.64
N GLN A 499 12.35 -1.93 12.38
CA GLN A 499 12.15 -0.94 11.32
C GLN A 499 12.98 0.34 11.58
N ILE A 500 13.05 0.81 12.83
CA ILE A 500 13.92 1.93 13.22
C ILE A 500 15.40 1.58 13.03
N ALA A 501 15.82 0.37 13.42
CA ALA A 501 17.20 -0.08 13.24
C ALA A 501 17.58 -0.17 11.75
N GLU A 502 16.68 -0.69 10.91
CA GLU A 502 16.82 -0.69 9.45
C GLU A 502 16.94 0.73 8.89
N ASP A 503 16.02 1.64 9.23
CA ASP A 503 16.04 3.01 8.69
C ASP A 503 17.33 3.76 9.09
N ILE A 504 17.84 3.58 10.32
CA ILE A 504 19.13 4.14 10.76
C ILE A 504 20.30 3.52 10.00
N ILE A 505 20.31 2.19 9.81
CA ILE A 505 21.37 1.50 9.06
C ILE A 505 21.38 1.98 7.60
N TYR A 506 20.22 2.08 6.97
CA TYR A 506 20.14 2.59 5.60
C TYR A 506 20.46 4.09 5.52
N ASP A 507 20.19 4.91 6.55
CA ASP A 507 20.61 6.32 6.57
C ASP A 507 22.15 6.43 6.55
N ILE A 508 22.83 5.55 7.29
CA ILE A 508 24.30 5.45 7.29
C ILE A 508 24.82 4.92 5.95
N ILE A 509 24.15 3.94 5.33
CA ILE A 509 24.53 3.42 4.00
C ILE A 509 24.37 4.50 2.93
N ASP A 510 23.25 5.24 2.91
CA ASP A 510 23.00 6.34 1.98
C ASP A 510 24.08 7.44 2.11
N GLU A 511 24.44 7.83 3.35
CA GLU A 511 25.51 8.79 3.62
C GLU A 511 26.88 8.31 3.10
N VAL A 512 27.23 7.04 3.32
CA VAL A 512 28.51 6.46 2.88
C VAL A 512 28.57 6.28 1.36
N ASP A 513 27.46 5.89 0.71
CA ASP A 513 27.36 5.84 -0.76
C ASP A 513 27.56 7.25 -1.35
N PHE A 514 26.85 8.25 -0.82
CA PHE A 514 27.00 9.63 -1.25
C PHE A 514 28.41 10.19 -1.01
N TRP A 515 29.00 9.96 0.17
CA TRP A 515 30.38 10.36 0.47
C TRP A 515 31.40 9.70 -0.47
N SER A 516 31.18 8.44 -0.83
CA SER A 516 32.02 7.68 -1.77
C SER A 516 31.91 8.23 -3.20
N GLN A 517 30.71 8.58 -3.64
CA GLN A 517 30.46 9.23 -4.94
C GLN A 517 31.12 10.62 -5.03
N ASP A 518 31.23 11.34 -3.92
CA ASP A 518 31.93 12.63 -3.83
C ASP A 518 33.46 12.50 -3.75
N GLY A 519 33.98 11.27 -3.81
CA GLY A 519 35.41 10.96 -3.88
C GLY A 519 36.09 10.77 -2.53
N GLY A 520 35.34 10.53 -1.45
CA GLY A 520 35.89 10.17 -0.14
C GLY A 520 36.69 11.28 0.56
N GLY A 521 36.43 12.54 0.19
CA GLY A 521 37.08 13.71 0.78
C GLY A 521 36.44 14.13 2.11
N ALA A 522 37.16 14.93 2.90
CA ALA A 522 36.53 15.65 4.00
C ALA A 522 35.54 16.67 3.43
N THR A 523 34.29 16.61 3.90
CA THR A 523 33.26 17.64 3.67
C THR A 523 33.57 18.87 4.52
N ASP A 524 34.72 19.51 4.25
CA ASP A 524 35.04 20.82 4.83
C ASP A 524 33.92 21.80 4.48
N ARG A 525 33.56 22.63 5.46
CA ARG A 525 32.29 23.40 5.59
C ARG A 525 31.97 24.43 4.49
N GLN A 526 32.66 24.39 3.36
CA GLN A 526 32.47 25.24 2.18
C GLN A 526 32.20 24.43 0.90
N GLY A 527 32.19 23.08 0.96
CA GLY A 527 32.20 22.21 -0.22
C GLY A 527 30.87 21.87 -0.90
N VAL A 528 29.70 22.16 -0.29
CA VAL A 528 28.39 21.72 -0.86
C VAL A 528 27.99 22.54 -2.11
N ASN A 529 28.41 23.81 -2.21
CA ASN A 529 28.14 24.63 -3.39
C ASN A 529 29.06 24.32 -4.59
N ASP A 530 30.27 23.80 -4.34
CA ASP A 530 31.32 23.64 -5.35
C ASP A 530 31.90 22.20 -5.34
N LYS A 531 31.17 21.22 -5.92
CA LYS A 531 31.80 20.06 -6.59
C LYS A 531 30.85 19.16 -7.40
N SER A 532 31.45 18.56 -8.43
CA SER A 532 31.03 17.33 -9.11
C SER A 532 29.72 17.36 -9.94
N GLU A 533 29.85 17.51 -11.26
CA GLU A 533 28.80 17.17 -12.23
C GLU A 533 28.58 15.63 -12.38
N ALA A 534 29.21 14.81 -11.54
CA ALA A 534 29.23 13.35 -11.70
C ALA A 534 28.11 12.61 -10.94
N VAL A 535 27.36 13.30 -10.06
CA VAL A 535 26.21 12.74 -9.34
C VAL A 535 24.95 12.93 -10.19
N ALA A 536 24.14 11.87 -10.30
CA ALA A 536 22.87 11.91 -11.00
C ALA A 536 21.84 12.74 -10.20
N MET A 537 21.73 14.01 -10.56
CA MET A 537 20.80 14.94 -9.93
C MET A 537 19.36 14.65 -10.33
N ALA A 538 18.47 14.44 -9.36
CA ALA A 538 17.04 14.52 -9.62
C ALA A 538 16.65 15.95 -10.07
N PRO A 539 15.61 16.11 -10.92
CA PRO A 539 15.09 17.43 -11.26
C PRO A 539 14.47 18.08 -10.01
N GLY A 540 15.22 18.99 -9.39
CA GLY A 540 14.87 19.62 -8.11
C GLY A 540 14.90 21.15 -8.15
N ARG A 541 14.25 21.77 -7.18
CA ARG A 541 14.35 23.21 -6.89
C ARG A 541 15.44 23.41 -5.85
N GLU A 542 16.16 24.53 -5.92
CA GLU A 542 17.21 24.88 -4.94
C GLU A 542 16.65 25.08 -3.52
N GLU A 543 15.34 25.31 -3.36
CA GLU A 543 14.67 25.42 -2.07
C GLU A 543 13.79 24.20 -1.75
N ILE A 544 13.86 23.77 -0.49
CA ILE A 544 12.98 22.75 0.09
C ILE A 544 11.52 23.20 -0.02
N LYS A 545 10.70 22.36 -0.67
CA LYS A 545 9.27 22.56 -0.92
C LYS A 545 8.51 22.75 0.39
N GLU A 546 7.77 23.84 0.51
CA GLU A 546 6.74 24.01 1.53
C GLU A 546 5.42 23.46 1.00
N VAL A 547 4.82 22.52 1.74
CA VAL A 547 3.54 21.88 1.39
C VAL A 547 2.41 22.56 2.14
N VAL A 548 1.30 22.76 1.44
CA VAL A 548 0.00 23.11 2.03
C VAL A 548 -0.93 21.92 1.82
N GLN A 549 -1.66 21.56 2.86
CA GLN A 549 -2.77 20.63 2.82
C GLN A 549 -4.00 21.45 3.18
N ASP A 550 -5.00 21.46 2.29
CA ASP A 550 -6.31 21.99 2.61
C ASP A 550 -6.95 21.06 3.66
N ASP A 551 -7.52 21.65 4.72
CA ASP A 551 -8.15 20.95 5.85
C ASP A 551 -9.50 20.30 5.46
#